data_AF-A0A8S3Y038-F1
#
_entry.id   AF-A0A8S3Y038-F1
#
_cell.length_a   1.000
_cell.length_b   1.000
_cell.length_c   1.000
_cell.angle_alpha   90.00
_cell.angle_beta   90.00
_cell.angle_gamma   90.00
#
_symmetry.space_group_name_H-M   'P 1'
#
loop_
_entity.id
_entity.type
_entity.pdbx_description
1 polymer ?
#
loop_
_entity_poly.entity_id
_entity_poly.type
_entity_poly.pdbx_seq_one_letter_code
_entity_poly.pdbx_strand_id
1 'polypeptide(L)' 'MDILQHPEKLYNMDEKGCRITVHKQNTVLAEKESKRVHLIAPEHAENVTIAMCVNAIGTAIPPMILFKGKRQT' A
#
# COMPACT_ATOMS: atom_id res chain seq x y z
N MET A 1 -20.11 -30.44 -6.59
CA MET A 1 -19.77 -29.15 -5.97
C MET A 1 -19.36 -28.22 -7.10
N ASP A 2 -20.29 -27.39 -7.55
CA ASP A 2 -20.23 -26.58 -8.78
C ASP A 2 -19.02 -25.61 -8.81
N ILE A 3 -18.56 -25.18 -7.64
CA ILE A 3 -17.40 -24.30 -7.43
C ILE A 3 -16.05 -24.86 -7.90
N LEU A 4 -15.88 -26.19 -7.99
CA LEU A 4 -14.64 -26.80 -8.49
C LEU A 4 -14.56 -26.77 -10.02
N GLN A 5 -15.71 -26.63 -10.69
CA GLN A 5 -15.80 -26.53 -12.16
C GLN A 5 -15.85 -25.07 -12.63
N HIS A 6 -16.02 -24.13 -11.69
CA HIS A 6 -16.18 -22.69 -11.92
C HIS A 6 -15.16 -21.87 -11.11
N PRO A 7 -13.86 -21.91 -11.47
CA PRO A 7 -12.80 -21.20 -10.73
C PRO A 7 -12.99 -19.68 -10.72
N GLU A 8 -13.75 -19.10 -11.65
CA GLU A 8 -14.10 -17.68 -11.69
C GLU A 8 -14.97 -17.22 -10.51
N LYS A 9 -15.64 -18.17 -9.84
CA LYS A 9 -16.52 -17.93 -8.68
C LYS A 9 -15.80 -18.15 -7.35
N LEU A 10 -14.59 -18.70 -7.35
CA LEU A 10 -13.82 -18.97 -6.15
C LEU A 10 -12.88 -17.79 -5.86
N TYR A 11 -13.18 -17.04 -4.80
CA TYR A 11 -12.39 -15.88 -4.38
C TYR A 11 -11.63 -16.17 -3.09
N ASN A 12 -10.38 -15.73 -3.03
CA ASN A 12 -9.62 -15.61 -1.80
C ASN A 12 -9.53 -14.14 -1.40
N MET A 13 -9.70 -13.86 -0.11
CA MET A 13 -9.53 -12.55 0.49
C MET A 13 -8.48 -12.63 1.57
N ASP A 14 -7.58 -11.65 1.61
CA ASP A 14 -6.57 -11.54 2.66
C ASP A 14 -6.20 -10.08 2.92
N GLU A 15 -5.68 -9.82 4.11
CA GLU A 15 -5.18 -8.52 4.52
C GLU A 15 -3.66 -8.50 4.62
N LYS A 16 -3.07 -7.39 4.19
CA LYS A 16 -1.63 -7.17 4.31
C LYS A 16 -1.34 -5.81 4.91
N GLY A 17 -0.55 -5.80 5.98
CA GLY A 17 0.09 -4.58 6.48
C GLY A 17 1.17 -4.11 5.49
N CYS A 18 1.07 -2.86 5.05
CA CYS A 18 2.04 -2.23 4.16
C CYS A 18 2.51 -0.89 4.74
N ARG A 19 3.82 -0.64 4.65
CA ARG A 19 4.39 0.68 4.95
C ARG A 19 4.38 1.49 3.66
N ILE A 20 3.58 2.55 3.60
CA ILE A 20 3.68 3.51 2.49
C ILE A 20 4.89 4.39 2.77
N THR A 21 6.05 3.96 2.28
CA THR A 21 7.27 4.73 2.34
C THR A 21 7.39 5.64 1.14
N VAL A 22 7.68 6.92 1.38
CA VAL A 22 7.99 7.88 0.32
C VAL A 22 9.47 7.76 -0.05
N HIS A 23 9.93 6.58 -0.47
CA HIS A 23 11.36 6.37 -0.81
C HIS A 23 11.81 7.10 -2.09
N LYS A 24 10.91 7.79 -2.79
CA LYS A 24 11.18 8.50 -4.05
C LYS A 24 10.79 9.99 -4.00
N GLN A 25 10.97 10.68 -2.87
CA GLN A 25 11.05 12.14 -2.91
C GLN A 25 12.39 12.53 -3.54
N ASN A 26 12.45 12.57 -4.87
CA ASN A 26 13.67 12.93 -5.61
C ASN A 26 13.99 14.44 -5.57
N THR A 27 13.22 15.22 -4.81
CA THR A 27 13.36 16.68 -4.74
C THR A 27 13.67 17.08 -3.31
N VAL A 28 14.83 17.69 -3.13
CA VAL A 28 15.38 18.16 -1.85
C VAL A 28 15.60 19.67 -1.96
N LEU A 29 15.17 20.43 -0.95
CA LEU A 29 15.50 21.85 -0.85
C LEU A 29 16.89 21.97 -0.22
N ALA A 30 17.83 22.59 -0.93
CA ALA A 30 19.20 22.76 -0.47
C ALA A 30 19.69 24.20 -0.71
N GLU A 31 20.63 24.64 0.11
CA GLU A 31 21.30 25.92 -0.07
C GLU A 31 22.17 25.90 -1.34
N LYS A 32 22.21 27.01 -2.06
CA LYS A 32 23.04 27.18 -3.27
C LYS A 32 24.49 26.83 -2.92
N GLU A 33 25.14 25.99 -3.75
CA GLU A 33 26.50 25.44 -3.58
C GLU A 33 26.69 24.30 -2.57
N SER A 34 25.61 23.72 -2.04
CA SER A 34 25.70 22.50 -1.22
C SER A 34 26.19 21.31 -2.05
N LYS A 35 27.43 20.84 -1.78
CA LYS A 35 28.04 19.67 -2.46
C LYS A 35 27.57 18.32 -1.91
N ARG A 36 27.01 18.30 -0.70
CA ARG A 36 26.48 17.09 -0.04
C ARG A 36 25.05 17.35 0.39
N VAL A 37 24.09 16.85 -0.38
CA VAL A 37 22.67 16.96 -0.07
C VAL A 37 22.16 15.59 0.37
N HIS A 38 21.73 15.49 1.63
CA HIS A 38 21.14 14.28 2.19
C HIS A 38 19.62 14.38 2.12
N LEU A 39 18.96 13.30 1.69
CA LEU A 39 17.51 13.17 1.77
C LEU A 39 17.12 13.03 3.24
N ILE A 40 16.40 14.02 3.78
CA ILE A 40 15.73 13.91 5.07
C ILE A 40 14.30 13.47 4.79
N ALA A 41 14.07 12.16 4.74
CA ALA A 41 12.73 11.60 4.67
C ALA A 41 12.20 11.34 6.09
N PRO A 42 10.88 11.42 6.31
CA PRO A 42 10.29 10.93 7.55
C PRO A 42 10.69 9.46 7.75
N GLU A 43 11.39 9.16 8.85
CA GLU A 43 11.85 7.80 9.16
C GLU A 43 10.67 6.83 9.37
N HIS A 44 9.52 7.37 9.79
CA HIS A 44 8.31 6.62 10.09
C HIS A 44 7.27 6.74 8.97
N ALA A 45 7.33 5.83 8.00
CA ALA A 45 6.26 5.61 7.05
C ALA A 45 4.96 5.21 7.76
N GLU A 46 3.81 5.69 7.26
CA GLU A 46 2.52 5.27 7.78
C GLU A 46 2.28 3.79 7.43
N ASN A 47 2.07 2.97 8.47
CA ASN A 47 1.52 1.62 8.31
C ASN A 47 0.05 1.74 7.94
N VAL A 48 -0.31 1.22 6.77
CA VAL A 48 -1.69 1.06 6.31
C VAL A 48 -2.01 -0.42 6.14
N THR A 49 -3.29 -0.77 6.18
CA THR A 49 -3.75 -2.13 5.86
C THR A 49 -4.34 -2.14 4.46
N ILE A 50 -3.92 -3.08 3.62
CA ILE A 50 -4.48 -3.31 2.29
C ILE A 50 -5.31 -4.58 2.37
N ALA A 51 -6.61 -4.48 2.07
CA ALA A 51 -7.47 -5.64 1.88
C ALA A 51 -7.60 -5.91 0.38
N MET A 52 -7.29 -7.15 -0.03
CA MET A 52 -7.31 -7.55 -1.44
C MET A 52 -8.10 -8.84 -1.60
N CYS A 53 -8.85 -8.94 -2.69
CA CYS A 53 -9.66 -10.11 -3.01
C CYS A 53 -9.46 -10.49 -4.47
N VAL A 54 -9.07 -11.73 -4.73
CA VAL A 54 -8.70 -12.23 -6.06
C VAL A 54 -9.31 -13.61 -6.27
N ASN A 55 -9.87 -13.87 -7.44
CA ASN A 55 -10.35 -15.20 -7.80
C ASN A 55 -9.26 -16.12 -8.35
N ALA A 56 -9.58 -17.40 -8.51
CA ALA A 56 -8.63 -18.40 -8.99
C ALA A 56 -8.16 -18.17 -10.45
N ILE A 57 -8.84 -17.33 -11.22
CA ILE A 57 -8.43 -16.93 -12.59
C ILE A 57 -7.70 -15.58 -12.63
N GLY A 58 -7.45 -14.93 -11.48
CA GLY A 58 -6.69 -13.68 -11.38
C GLY A 58 -7.49 -12.38 -11.53
N THR A 59 -8.83 -12.45 -11.59
CA THR A 59 -9.68 -11.25 -11.50
C THR A 59 -9.69 -10.75 -10.06
N ALA A 60 -9.32 -9.49 -9.88
CA ALA A 60 -9.28 -8.85 -8.57
C ALA A 60 -10.46 -7.89 -8.38
N ILE A 61 -11.07 -7.93 -7.19
CA ILE A 61 -11.92 -6.83 -6.72
C ILE A 61 -10.98 -5.65 -6.39
N PRO A 62 -11.35 -4.40 -6.73
CA PRO A 62 -10.52 -3.24 -6.42
C PRO A 62 -10.06 -3.25 -4.95
N PRO A 63 -8.74 -3.16 -4.68
CA PRO A 63 -8.22 -3.25 -3.33
C PRO A 63 -8.63 -2.04 -2.50
N MET A 64 -8.88 -2.26 -1.21
CA MET A 64 -9.18 -1.21 -0.25
C MET A 64 -7.95 -0.91 0.59
N ILE A 65 -7.61 0.38 0.72
CA ILE A 65 -6.53 0.85 1.59
C ILE A 65 -7.17 1.49 2.83
N LEU A 66 -6.90 0.90 3.99
CA LEU A 66 -7.36 1.35 5.29
C LEU A 66 -6.25 2.19 5.95
N PHE A 67 -6.52 3.48 6.11
CA PHE A 67 -5.68 4.43 6.82
C PHE A 67 -6.03 4.46 8.31
N LYS A 68 -5.12 4.99 9.13
CA LYS A 68 -5.40 5.14 10.57
C LYS A 68 -6.55 6.11 10.80
N GLY A 69 -7.52 5.71 11.63
CA GLY A 69 -8.60 6.59 12.07
C GLY A 69 -8.09 7.75 12.92
N LYS A 70 -8.71 8.93 12.76
CA LYS A 70 -8.45 10.09 13.64
C LYS A 70 -9.51 10.13 14.73
N ARG A 71 -9.10 10.12 16.00
CA ARG A 71 -10.02 10.35 17.12
C ARG A 71 -10.34 11.84 17.20
N GLN A 72 -11.61 12.20 17.07
CA GLN A 72 -12.10 13.54 17.38
C GLN A 72 -12.30 13.60 18.90
N THR A 73 -11.35 14.20 19.61
CA THR A 73 -11.48 14.55 21.04
C THR A 73 -11.27 16.03 21.22
#